data_AF-A0A327Z397-F1
#
_entry.id   AF-A0A327Z397-F1
#
_cell.length_a   1.000
_cell.length_b   1.000
_cell.length_c   1.000
_cell.angle_alpha   90.00
_cell.angle_beta   90.00
_cell.angle_gamma   90.00
#
_symmetry.space_group_name_H-M   'P 1'
#
loop_
_entity.id
_entity.type
_entity.pdbx_description
1 polymer ?
#
loop_
_entity_poly.entity_id
_entity_poly.type
_entity_poly.pdbx_seq_one_letter_code
_entity_poly.pdbx_strand_id
1 'polypeptide(L)'
;MTDYGLPSLLRPRALRAGDLVVIASLSGPLPAAYEPNVEQTVGVLTRMGFRVRRAPLLEVGRQRWRSAATPAEIAAELNGLRARRGNAGALGVPKGS
;
A
#
# COMPACT_ATOMS: atom_id res chain seq x y z
N MET A 1 -14.32 -39.65 -11.34
CA MET A 1 -14.93 -38.32 -11.19
C MET A 1 -13.97 -37.51 -10.33
N THR A 2 -13.25 -36.56 -10.91
CA THR A 2 -12.16 -35.83 -10.24
C THR A 2 -12.75 -34.72 -9.38
N ASP A 3 -12.45 -34.75 -8.08
CA ASP A 3 -12.83 -33.69 -7.14
C ASP A 3 -11.99 -32.44 -7.45
N TYR A 4 -12.61 -31.44 -8.07
CA TYR A 4 -12.04 -30.10 -8.18
C TYR A 4 -12.16 -29.46 -6.80
N GLY A 5 -11.21 -29.76 -5.91
CA GLY A 5 -11.15 -29.19 -4.57
C GLY A 5 -11.28 -27.66 -4.65
N LEU A 6 -12.39 -27.14 -4.12
CA LEU A 6 -12.70 -25.72 -4.19
C LEU A 6 -11.56 -24.94 -3.50
N PRO A 7 -11.05 -23.85 -4.12
CA PRO A 7 -9.96 -23.09 -3.55
C PRO A 7 -10.38 -22.57 -2.17
N SER A 8 -9.59 -22.91 -1.15
CA SER A 8 -9.81 -22.47 0.22
C SER A 8 -9.74 -20.94 0.27
N LEU A 9 -10.75 -20.31 0.86
CA LEU A 9 -10.82 -18.86 1.00
C LEU A 9 -9.64 -18.34 1.82
N LEU A 10 -8.78 -17.53 1.19
CA LEU A 10 -7.71 -16.81 1.88
C LEU A 10 -8.34 -15.77 2.82
N ARG A 11 -8.15 -15.96 4.13
CA ARG A 11 -8.59 -14.99 5.15
C ARG A 11 -7.39 -14.18 5.64
N PRO A 12 -7.39 -12.85 5.45
CA PRO A 12 -6.40 -11.99 6.10
C PRO A 12 -6.46 -12.17 7.61
N ARG A 13 -5.28 -12.18 8.25
CA ARG A 13 -5.20 -12.18 9.72
C ARG A 13 -5.87 -10.91 10.25
N ALA A 14 -6.62 -11.04 11.35
CA ALA A 14 -7.16 -9.91 12.07
C ALA A 14 -6.06 -8.92 12.50
N LEU A 15 -6.32 -7.64 12.28
CA LEU A 15 -5.44 -6.53 12.64
C LEU A 15 -5.35 -6.41 14.16
N ARG A 16 -4.15 -6.14 14.69
CA ARG A 16 -3.89 -5.96 16.12
C ARG A 16 -3.11 -4.68 16.36
N ALA A 17 -3.26 -4.11 17.56
CA ALA A 17 -2.37 -3.04 18.01
C ALA A 17 -0.90 -3.50 17.87
N GLY A 18 -0.04 -2.59 17.44
CA GLY A 18 1.35 -2.86 17.07
C GLY A 18 1.56 -3.22 15.59
N ASP A 19 0.52 -3.63 14.86
CA ASP A 19 0.62 -3.87 13.42
C ASP A 19 0.89 -2.56 12.66
N LEU A 20 1.60 -2.68 11.53
CA LEU A 20 1.90 -1.55 10.64
C LEU A 20 0.73 -1.30 9.68
N VAL A 21 0.21 -0.08 9.70
CA VAL A 21 -0.74 0.44 8.72
C VAL A 21 0.00 1.40 7.79
N VAL A 22 -0.19 1.22 6.49
CA VAL A 22 0.40 2.11 5.46
C VAL A 22 -0.71 2.84 4.72
N ILE A 23 -0.61 4.16 4.65
CA ILE A 23 -1.53 5.02 3.90
C ILE A 23 -0.92 5.27 2.52
N ALA A 24 -1.62 4.89 1.46
CA ALA A 24 -1.15 5.00 0.08
C ALA A 24 -2.24 5.61 -0.81
N SER A 25 -1.83 6.32 -1.87
CA SER A 25 -2.78 6.82 -2.87
C SER A 25 -2.64 6.02 -4.16
N LEU A 26 -3.61 5.14 -4.42
CA LEU A 26 -3.56 4.18 -5.53
C LEU A 26 -4.33 4.65 -6.77
N SER A 27 -5.03 5.78 -6.70
CA SER A 27 -5.83 6.31 -7.81
C SER A 27 -5.26 7.62 -8.31
N GLY A 28 -5.47 8.72 -7.58
CA GLY A 28 -5.04 10.07 -7.92
C GLY A 28 -4.11 10.67 -6.87
N PRO A 29 -3.42 11.78 -7.19
CA PRO A 29 -2.57 12.45 -6.20
C PRO A 29 -3.39 13.03 -5.06
N LEU A 30 -2.76 13.14 -3.88
CA LEU A 30 -3.40 13.74 -2.72
C LEU A 30 -3.52 15.26 -2.94
N PRO A 31 -4.75 15.82 -2.96
CA PRO A 31 -4.93 17.27 -3.00
C PRO A 31 -4.33 17.92 -1.75
N ALA A 32 -3.61 19.04 -1.91
CA ALA A 32 -2.96 19.73 -0.81
C ALA A 32 -3.92 20.13 0.32
N ALA A 33 -5.18 20.44 -0.01
CA ALA A 33 -6.22 20.75 0.95
C ALA A 33 -6.51 19.59 1.93
N TYR A 34 -6.20 18.34 1.55
CA TYR A 34 -6.44 17.15 2.37
C TYR A 34 -5.19 16.64 3.10
N GLU A 35 -4.05 17.31 2.98
CA GLU A 35 -2.86 16.95 3.78
C GLU A 35 -3.12 17.00 5.29
N PRO A 36 -3.85 17.99 5.84
CA PRO A 36 -4.22 17.99 7.26
C PRO A 36 -5.06 16.78 7.66
N ASN A 37 -5.90 16.25 6.75
CA ASN A 37 -6.68 15.05 7.01
C ASN A 37 -5.80 13.80 7.10
N VAL A 38 -4.74 13.73 6.30
CA VAL A 38 -3.76 12.64 6.38
C VAL A 38 -2.97 12.72 7.68
N GLU A 39 -2.53 13.92 8.08
CA GLU A 39 -1.91 14.15 9.40
C GLU A 39 -2.81 13.69 10.54
N GLN A 40 -4.08 14.10 10.53
CA GLN A 40 -5.07 13.69 11.52
C GLN A 40 -5.26 12.17 11.54
N THR A 41 -5.36 11.54 10.37
CA THR A 41 -5.51 10.09 10.23
C THR A 41 -4.31 9.35 10.84
N VAL A 42 -3.08 9.82 10.57
CA VAL A 42 -1.87 9.29 11.20
C VAL A 42 -1.96 9.39 12.73
N GLY A 43 -2.39 10.55 13.24
CA GLY A 43 -2.55 10.77 14.68
C GLY A 43 -3.60 9.86 15.33
N VAL A 44 -4.74 9.64 14.69
CA VAL A 44 -5.79 8.75 15.20
C VAL A 44 -5.31 7.30 15.23
N LEU A 45 -4.78 6.79 14.12
CA LEU A 45 -4.33 5.40 14.03
C LEU A 45 -3.15 5.11 14.99
N THR A 46 -2.25 6.08 15.17
CA THR A 46 -1.16 5.93 16.14
C THR A 46 -1.69 5.84 17.57
N ARG A 47 -2.69 6.65 17.95
CA ARG A 47 -3.34 6.58 19.28
C ARG A 47 -4.10 5.28 19.51
N MET A 48 -4.58 4.64 18.45
CA MET A 48 -5.16 3.30 18.51
C MET A 48 -4.11 2.19 18.70
N GLY A 49 -2.83 2.55 18.76
CA GLY A 49 -1.72 1.63 19.00
C GLY A 49 -1.11 1.05 17.74
N PHE A 50 -1.46 1.53 16.54
CA PHE A 50 -0.84 1.08 15.30
C PHE A 50 0.47 1.80 15.03
N ARG A 51 1.39 1.13 14.35
CA ARG A 51 2.50 1.81 13.68
C ARG A 51 1.98 2.35 12.36
N VAL A 52 2.20 3.62 12.04
CA VAL A 52 1.65 4.23 10.82
C VAL A 52 2.77 4.74 9.93
N ARG A 53 2.63 4.53 8.62
CA ARG A 53 3.57 5.05 7.62
C ARG A 53 2.83 5.60 6.41
N ARG A 54 3.31 6.71 5.86
CA ARG A 54 2.90 7.21 4.55
C ARG A 54 3.67 6.49 3.44
N ALA A 55 2.98 6.05 2.41
CA ALA A 55 3.63 5.43 1.27
C ALA A 55 4.46 6.49 0.51
N PRO A 56 5.61 6.11 -0.09
CA PRO A 56 6.45 7.04 -0.83
C PRO A 56 5.73 7.83 -1.94
N LEU A 57 4.71 7.23 -2.58
CA LEU A 57 3.92 7.88 -3.63
C LEU A 57 2.74 8.70 -3.08
N LEU A 58 2.60 8.82 -1.76
CA LEU A 58 1.67 9.76 -1.13
C LEU A 58 2.24 11.18 -1.19
N GLU A 59 2.42 11.70 -2.42
CA GLU A 59 2.93 13.04 -2.65
C GLU A 59 1.77 14.04 -2.80
N VAL A 60 1.84 15.09 -1.98
CA VAL A 60 0.96 16.26 -2.08
C VAL A 60 1.28 17.02 -3.36
N GLY A 61 0.26 17.30 -4.17
CA GLY A 61 0.39 18.23 -5.29
C GLY A 61 1.05 17.70 -6.56
N ARG A 62 1.41 16.41 -6.64
CA ARG A 62 1.97 15.85 -7.88
C ARG A 62 0.87 15.46 -8.88
N GLN A 63 0.47 16.38 -9.75
CA GLN A 63 -0.57 16.10 -10.75
C GLN A 63 0.01 15.52 -12.03
N ARG A 64 -0.12 14.20 -12.23
CA ARG A 64 -0.17 13.63 -13.59
C ARG A 64 -1.63 13.40 -13.96
N TRP A 65 -2.26 14.40 -14.59
CA TRP A 65 -3.57 14.43 -15.24
C TRP A 65 -4.77 13.81 -14.48
N ARG A 66 -4.72 12.54 -14.07
CA ARG A 66 -5.69 11.86 -13.18
C ARG A 66 -5.09 10.78 -12.27
N SER A 67 -3.76 10.62 -12.21
CA SER A 67 -3.13 9.53 -11.46
C SER A 67 -1.96 9.96 -10.57
N ALA A 68 -1.79 9.24 -9.45
CA ALA A 68 -0.74 9.49 -8.45
C ALA A 68 0.67 9.17 -8.98
N ALA A 69 0.78 8.14 -9.83
CA ALA A 69 2.01 7.71 -10.49
C ALA A 69 1.65 6.89 -11.75
N THR A 70 2.63 6.37 -12.49
CA THR A 70 2.34 5.38 -13.55
C THR A 70 1.78 4.08 -12.96
N PRO A 71 0.98 3.31 -13.71
CA PRO A 71 0.48 2.01 -13.23
C PRO A 71 1.58 1.06 -12.77
N ALA A 72 2.75 1.09 -13.43
CA ALA A 72 3.91 0.29 -13.04
C ALA A 72 4.48 0.72 -11.67
N GLU A 73 4.57 2.02 -11.41
CA GLU A 73 5.01 2.56 -10.11
C GLU A 73 4.01 2.23 -8.99
N ILE A 74 2.71 2.35 -9.25
CA ILE A 74 1.65 1.98 -8.30
C ILE A 74 1.72 0.47 -7.99
N ALA A 75 1.89 -0.36 -9.02
CA ALA A 75 2.04 -1.81 -8.84
C ALA A 75 3.30 -2.15 -8.05
N ALA A 76 4.43 -1.47 -8.32
CA ALA A 76 5.68 -1.66 -7.59
C ALA A 76 5.55 -1.26 -6.11
N GLU A 77 4.91 -0.13 -5.82
CA GLU A 77 4.66 0.30 -4.44
C GLU A 77 3.76 -0.72 -3.70
N LEU A 78 2.63 -1.09 -4.30
CA LEU A 78 1.70 -2.06 -3.69
C LEU A 78 2.37 -3.41 -3.42
N ASN A 79 3.17 -3.91 -4.36
CA ASN A 79 3.89 -5.17 -4.20
C ASN A 79 4.98 -5.07 -3.12
N GLY A 80 5.69 -3.94 -3.06
CA GLY A 80 6.66 -3.66 -2.00
C GLY A 80 6.06 -3.62 -0.59
N LEU A 81 4.80 -3.19 -0.46
CA LEU A 81 4.08 -3.24 0.82
C LEU A 81 3.73 -4.67 1.24
N ARG A 82 3.42 -5.56 0.29
CA ARG A 82 3.08 -6.97 0.56
C ARG A 82 4.31 -7.82 0.87
N ALA A 83 5.44 -7.58 0.21
CA ALA A 83 6.66 -8.38 0.33
C ALA A 83 7.38 -8.26 1.68
N ARG A 84 7.09 -7.22 2.48
CA ARG A 84 7.81 -6.95 3.75
C ARG A 84 7.37 -7.83 4.94
N ARG A 85 6.60 -8.89 4.69
CA ARG A 85 6.15 -9.87 5.69
C ARG A 85 7.02 -11.14 5.63
N GLY A 86 8.33 -10.99 5.86
CA GLY A 86 9.30 -12.10 5.88
C GLY A 86 9.82 -12.48 4.49
N ASN A 87 11.13 -12.74 4.40
CA ASN A 87 11.85 -13.18 3.20
C ASN A 87 11.08 -14.22 2.36
N ALA A 88 10.84 -13.95 1.07
CA ALA A 88 11.22 -14.80 -0.08
C ALA A 88 10.60 -14.29 -1.39
N GLY A 89 11.47 -14.00 -2.36
CA GLY A 89 11.23 -14.35 -3.78
C GLY A 89 10.34 -13.45 -4.63
N ALA A 90 10.94 -12.43 -5.25
CA ALA A 90 10.89 -12.23 -6.71
C ALA A 90 11.90 -11.13 -7.07
N LEU A 91 13.18 -11.52 -7.11
CA LEU A 91 14.20 -10.77 -7.84
C LEU A 91 13.91 -11.02 -9.33
N GLY A 92 13.58 -9.97 -10.08
CA GLY A 92 13.13 -10.07 -11.47
C GLY A 92 13.55 -8.86 -12.32
N VAL A 93 14.88 -8.73 -12.46
CA VAL A 93 15.71 -8.20 -13.57
C VAL A 93 15.32 -6.87 -14.27
N PRO A 94 16.27 -5.92 -14.42
CA PRO A 94 16.11 -4.72 -15.24
C PRO A 94 16.23 -5.03 -16.74
N LYS A 95 15.60 -4.22 -17.59
CA LYS A 95 16.08 -4.00 -18.96
C LYS A 95 16.28 -2.51 -19.19
N GLY A 96 17.55 -2.16 -19.40
CA GLY A 96 17.97 -0.89 -19.97
C GLY A 96 18.06 -0.95 -21.50
N SER A 97 18.36 0.24 -22.01
CA SER A 97 18.64 0.64 -23.40
C SER A 97 17.43 0.70 -24.34
#